data_AF-A0AAU9L0A3-F1
#
_entry.id   AF-A0AAU9L0A3-F1
#
_cell.length_a   1.000
_cell.length_b   1.000
_cell.length_c   1.000
_cell.angle_alpha   90.00
_cell.angle_beta   90.00
_cell.angle_gamma   90.00
#
_symmetry.space_group_name_H-M   'P 1'
#
loop_
_entity.id
_entity.type
_entity.pdbx_description
1 polymer ?
#
loop_
_entity_poly.entity_id
_entity_poly.type
_entity_poly.pdbx_seq_one_letter_code
_entity_poly.pdbx_strand_id
1 'polypeptide(L)'
;MGQYTDLNTTKSKYAPNVVSSFCNNIETGVLLPLAIKIVDSGLTYTKEDSAGEWQLAKMALDATELNYLQIIHFVEVHVVSIPIQIELMRSMAETHPIYALLNYHFFGNIGLEFLSVLVLFSVDSPFDRSVAFGASGSVRAAYDELQKLSITDDCPSDIAKNGLEYLPNHRYVKHGATYYSIIKTFVTKVTWHSQAAPFSTLALYNAPLPTRKGVKVDPFDYVIPSDLFPALSVVAAQFYRPIPLAQSVLSAYTTPPFSSETILKGAIAQFHQSMVTLENTLNSAKPKGNYLDMYVKPSFMPWFSYI
;
A
#
# COMPACT_ATOMS: atom_id res chain seq x y z
N MET A 1 -17.73 12.95 6.25
CA MET A 1 -17.57 11.88 7.26
C MET A 1 -17.87 10.54 6.60
N GLY A 2 -16.89 9.64 6.55
CA GLY A 2 -17.09 8.25 6.10
C GLY A 2 -17.60 7.36 7.23
N GLN A 3 -18.76 7.66 7.81
CA GLN A 3 -19.39 6.77 8.78
C GLN A 3 -20.22 5.71 8.05
N TYR A 4 -19.88 4.44 8.28
CA TYR A 4 -20.76 3.31 7.99
C TYR A 4 -21.35 2.81 9.32
N THR A 5 -22.65 2.95 9.50
CA THR A 5 -23.40 2.42 10.63
C THR A 5 -24.37 1.39 10.10
N ASP A 6 -24.14 0.11 10.38
CA ASP A 6 -25.20 -0.89 10.27
C ASP A 6 -26.23 -0.58 11.37
N LEU A 7 -27.48 -0.39 10.97
CA LEU A 7 -28.61 -0.05 11.85
C LEU A 7 -28.86 -1.10 12.95
N ASN A 8 -28.37 -2.33 12.77
CA ASN A 8 -28.44 -3.39 13.78
C ASN A 8 -27.25 -3.41 14.77
N THR A 9 -26.27 -2.52 14.61
CA THR A 9 -25.05 -2.50 15.44
C THR A 9 -24.94 -1.23 16.29
N THR A 10 -24.62 -1.38 17.58
CA THR A 10 -24.38 -0.26 18.50
C THR A 10 -22.93 0.24 18.48
N LYS A 11 -22.02 -0.46 17.79
CA LYS A 11 -20.59 -0.13 17.69
C LYS A 11 -20.33 0.71 16.43
N SER A 12 -19.89 1.95 16.58
CA SER A 12 -19.41 2.77 15.45
C SER A 12 -17.91 2.58 15.20
N LYS A 13 -17.51 2.49 13.93
CA LYS A 13 -16.13 2.52 13.45
C LYS A 13 -15.90 3.78 12.60
N TYR A 14 -14.73 4.41 12.70
CA TYR A 14 -14.41 5.62 11.92
C TYR A 14 -12.90 5.87 11.79
N ALA A 15 -12.55 6.69 10.80
CA ALA A 15 -11.24 7.30 10.62
C ALA A 15 -11.47 8.82 10.60
N PRO A 16 -10.80 9.60 11.47
CA PRO A 16 -10.97 11.04 11.50
C PRO A 16 -10.27 11.75 10.34
N ASN A 17 -10.54 13.03 10.16
CA ASN A 17 -9.71 13.90 9.34
C ASN A 17 -8.51 14.35 10.17
N VAL A 18 -7.28 14.13 9.68
CA VAL A 18 -6.05 14.49 10.40
C VAL A 18 -5.10 15.33 9.55
N VAL A 19 -4.30 16.16 10.20
CA VAL A 19 -3.15 16.85 9.61
C VAL A 19 -1.97 16.71 10.56
N SER A 20 -0.90 16.04 10.11
CA SER A 20 0.30 15.78 10.90
C SER A 20 1.50 16.54 10.36
N SER A 21 2.38 17.02 11.25
CA SER A 21 3.65 17.65 10.90
C SER A 21 4.82 16.81 11.44
N PHE A 22 5.82 16.59 10.60
CA PHE A 22 7.01 15.80 10.91
C PHE A 22 8.29 16.62 10.72
N CYS A 23 9.35 16.23 11.42
CA CYS A 23 10.70 16.77 11.26
C CYS A 23 11.66 15.66 10.86
N ASN A 24 12.39 15.82 9.77
CA ASN A 24 13.50 14.93 9.42
C ASN A 24 14.74 15.36 10.22
N ASN A 25 15.10 14.60 11.26
CA ASN A 25 16.33 14.84 12.00
C ASN A 25 17.52 14.35 11.16
N ILE A 26 18.25 15.28 10.53
CA ILE A 26 19.32 14.99 9.56
C ILE A 26 20.49 14.20 10.20
N GLU A 27 20.83 14.49 11.46
CA GLU A 27 21.95 13.86 12.18
C GLU A 27 21.70 12.37 12.46
N THR A 28 20.48 12.03 12.89
CA THR A 28 20.06 10.64 13.21
C THR A 28 19.46 9.92 12.01
N GLY A 29 19.00 10.65 11.00
CA GLY A 29 18.27 10.15 9.84
C GLY A 29 16.82 9.73 10.12
N VAL A 30 16.24 10.14 11.26
CA VAL A 30 14.90 9.72 11.73
C VAL A 30 13.86 10.80 11.47
N LEU A 31 12.73 10.40 10.87
CA LEU A 31 11.53 11.23 10.74
C LEU A 31 10.72 11.19 12.05
N LEU A 32 10.54 12.33 12.69
CA LEU A 32 9.91 12.46 14.01
C LEU A 32 8.59 13.24 13.94
N PRO A 33 7.47 12.73 14.49
CA PRO A 33 6.23 13.49 14.56
C PRO A 33 6.36 14.66 15.53
N LEU A 34 6.06 15.88 15.06
CA LEU A 34 6.04 17.10 15.87
C LEU A 34 4.66 17.35 16.47
N ALA A 35 3.62 17.22 15.63
CA ALA A 35 2.24 17.53 15.99
C ALA A 35 1.25 16.74 15.12
N ILE A 36 0.10 16.40 15.70
CA ILE A 36 -1.03 15.77 14.99
C ILE A 36 -2.29 16.55 15.34
N LYS A 37 -2.87 17.22 14.34
CA LYS A 37 -4.17 17.87 14.44
C LYS A 37 -5.27 16.91 14.03
N ILE A 38 -6.19 16.62 14.93
CA ILE A 38 -7.47 16.00 14.61
C ILE A 38 -8.41 17.12 14.17
N VAL A 39 -8.71 17.18 12.88
CA VAL A 39 -9.44 18.29 12.26
C VAL A 39 -10.88 18.35 12.76
N ASP A 40 -11.53 17.19 12.95
CA ASP A 40 -12.94 17.11 13.37
C ASP A 40 -13.20 17.67 14.76
N SER A 41 -12.23 17.59 15.68
CA SER A 41 -12.29 18.20 17.01
C SER A 41 -11.56 19.55 17.10
N GLY A 42 -10.81 19.93 16.06
CA GLY A 42 -9.96 21.13 16.02
C GLY A 42 -8.69 21.06 16.89
N LEU A 43 -8.44 19.94 17.58
CA LEU A 43 -7.35 19.82 18.56
C LEU A 43 -6.03 19.38 17.92
N THR A 44 -4.94 20.07 18.29
CA THR A 44 -3.56 19.72 17.89
C THR A 44 -2.80 19.12 19.07
N TYR A 45 -2.42 17.85 18.96
CA TYR A 45 -1.66 17.13 19.98
C TYR A 45 -0.16 17.09 19.65
N THR A 46 0.69 17.04 20.68
CA THR A 46 2.15 16.88 20.57
C THR A 46 2.66 15.90 21.63
N LYS A 47 3.96 15.60 21.62
CA LYS A 47 4.63 14.77 22.64
C LYS A 47 4.61 15.35 24.08
N GLU A 48 4.21 16.62 24.24
CA GLU A 48 4.12 17.30 25.54
C GLU A 48 2.71 17.16 26.19
N ASP A 49 1.72 16.67 25.44
CA ASP A 49 0.41 16.29 25.99
C ASP A 49 0.51 14.98 26.79
N SER A 50 -0.55 14.60 27.50
CA SER A 50 -0.51 13.36 28.30
C SER A 50 -0.28 12.12 27.42
N ALA A 51 0.35 11.08 27.98
CA ALA A 51 0.69 9.87 27.24
C ALA A 51 -0.53 9.20 26.55
N GLY A 52 -1.72 9.29 27.17
CA GLY A 52 -2.98 8.82 26.58
C GLY A 52 -3.47 9.67 25.41
N GLU A 53 -3.43 11.00 25.54
CA GLU A 53 -3.77 11.94 24.45
C GLU A 53 -2.81 11.80 23.26
N TRP A 54 -1.51 11.71 23.51
CA TRP A 54 -0.51 11.53 22.45
C TRP A 54 -0.62 10.15 21.79
N GLN A 55 -0.96 9.10 22.54
CA GLN A 55 -1.22 7.78 21.97
C GLN A 55 -2.49 7.78 21.10
N LEU A 56 -3.59 8.39 21.56
CA LEU A 56 -4.81 8.54 20.77
C LEU A 56 -4.57 9.33 19.48
N ALA A 57 -3.78 10.42 19.55
CA ALA A 57 -3.45 11.22 18.37
C ALA A 57 -2.71 10.42 17.30
N LYS A 58 -1.75 9.57 17.70
CA LYS A 58 -1.07 8.65 16.77
C LYS A 58 -2.03 7.60 16.21
N MET A 59 -2.86 6.96 17.05
CA MET A 59 -3.86 5.99 16.58
C MET A 59 -4.86 6.61 15.59
N ALA A 60 -5.23 7.88 15.78
CA ALA A 60 -6.06 8.64 14.84
C ALA A 60 -5.36 8.89 13.50
N LEU A 61 -4.05 9.20 13.53
CA LEU A 61 -3.22 9.31 12.33
C LEU A 61 -3.13 7.96 11.60
N ASP A 62 -2.74 6.89 12.30
CA ASP A 62 -2.58 5.54 11.75
C ASP A 62 -3.90 5.03 11.12
N ALA A 63 -5.04 5.26 11.78
CA ALA A 63 -6.35 4.89 11.25
C ALA A 63 -6.69 5.64 9.95
N THR A 64 -6.32 6.91 9.85
CA THR A 64 -6.57 7.71 8.64
C THR A 64 -5.63 7.30 7.51
N GLU A 65 -4.33 7.18 7.83
CA GLU A 65 -3.30 6.75 6.91
C GLU A 65 -3.64 5.37 6.32
N LEU A 66 -3.97 4.38 7.14
CA LEU A 66 -4.29 3.04 6.64
C LEU A 66 -5.50 2.98 5.72
N ASN A 67 -6.59 3.70 6.05
CA ASN A 67 -7.75 3.73 5.16
C ASN A 67 -7.40 4.40 3.83
N TYR A 68 -6.66 5.50 3.85
CA TYR A 68 -6.17 6.14 2.62
C TYR A 68 -5.22 5.24 1.82
N LEU A 69 -4.20 4.66 2.48
CA LEU A 69 -3.20 3.79 1.85
C LEU A 69 -3.84 2.55 1.22
N GLN A 70 -4.86 1.96 1.84
CA GLN A 70 -5.57 0.81 1.25
C GLN A 70 -6.41 1.21 0.02
N ILE A 71 -6.93 2.44 -0.04
CA ILE A 71 -7.63 2.94 -1.23
C ILE A 71 -6.67 3.23 -2.36
N ILE A 72 -5.58 3.96 -2.14
CA ILE A 72 -4.60 4.21 -3.21
C ILE A 72 -3.93 2.90 -3.66
N HIS A 73 -3.65 1.96 -2.74
CA HIS A 73 -3.17 0.62 -3.08
C HIS A 73 -4.13 -0.09 -4.04
N PHE A 74 -5.43 -0.15 -3.70
CA PHE A 74 -6.42 -0.79 -4.55
C PHE A 74 -6.51 -0.11 -5.91
N VAL A 75 -6.50 1.23 -5.94
CA VAL A 75 -6.71 2.02 -7.16
C VAL A 75 -5.49 2.02 -8.09
N GLU A 76 -4.29 2.30 -7.56
CA GLU A 76 -3.04 2.42 -8.32
C GLU A 76 -2.39 1.08 -8.69
N VAL A 77 -2.63 0.01 -7.93
CA VAL A 77 -2.04 -1.31 -8.22
C VAL A 77 -3.03 -2.20 -8.97
N HIS A 78 -4.26 -2.33 -8.47
CA HIS A 78 -5.25 -3.24 -9.04
C HIS A 78 -6.09 -2.54 -10.10
N VAL A 79 -6.88 -1.53 -9.73
CA VAL A 79 -7.95 -0.97 -10.59
C VAL A 79 -7.42 -0.35 -11.88
N VAL A 80 -6.34 0.43 -11.83
CA VAL A 80 -5.80 1.12 -13.03
C VAL A 80 -5.40 0.16 -14.15
N SER A 81 -5.00 -1.07 -13.82
CA SER A 81 -4.50 -2.06 -14.77
C SER A 81 -5.61 -2.81 -15.52
N ILE A 82 -6.79 -2.91 -14.93
CA ILE A 82 -7.95 -3.68 -15.44
C ILE A 82 -8.50 -3.11 -16.76
N PRO A 83 -8.84 -1.81 -16.90
CA PRO A 83 -9.33 -1.29 -18.18
C PRO A 83 -8.26 -1.36 -19.28
N ILE A 84 -6.97 -1.30 -18.91
CA ILE A 84 -5.86 -1.52 -19.85
C ILE A 84 -5.86 -2.98 -20.34
N GLN A 85 -6.02 -3.97 -19.45
CA GLN A 85 -6.13 -5.38 -19.84
C GLN A 85 -7.35 -5.65 -20.73
N ILE A 86 -8.51 -5.08 -20.38
CA ILE A 86 -9.74 -5.22 -21.17
C ILE A 86 -9.53 -4.66 -22.59
N GLU A 87 -8.92 -3.49 -22.75
CA GLU A 87 -8.66 -2.94 -24.08
C GLU A 87 -7.54 -3.67 -24.84
N LEU A 88 -6.54 -4.23 -24.17
CA LEU A 88 -5.59 -5.15 -24.82
C LEU A 88 -6.31 -6.37 -25.41
N MET A 89 -7.22 -7.00 -24.65
CA MET A 89 -8.00 -8.17 -25.09
C MET A 89 -8.99 -7.85 -26.22
N ARG A 90 -9.49 -6.61 -26.29
CA ARG A 90 -10.47 -6.17 -27.31
C ARG A 90 -9.81 -5.67 -28.59
N SER A 91 -8.65 -5.04 -28.47
CA SER A 91 -8.10 -4.15 -29.50
C SER A 91 -6.69 -4.54 -29.99
N MET A 92 -6.09 -5.62 -29.46
CA MET A 92 -4.74 -6.07 -29.82
C MET A 92 -4.68 -7.59 -30.00
N ALA A 93 -3.94 -8.06 -31.02
CA ALA A 93 -3.75 -9.49 -31.25
C ALA A 93 -2.82 -10.12 -30.19
N GLU A 94 -3.09 -11.36 -29.77
CA GLU A 94 -2.31 -12.04 -28.73
C GLU A 94 -0.81 -12.21 -29.08
N THR A 95 -0.52 -12.31 -30.38
CA THR A 95 0.84 -12.40 -30.93
C THR A 95 1.59 -11.06 -30.93
N HIS A 96 0.95 -9.95 -30.55
CA HIS A 96 1.61 -8.65 -30.51
C HIS A 96 2.55 -8.56 -29.29
N PRO A 97 3.82 -8.13 -29.43
CA PRO A 97 4.78 -8.15 -28.32
C PRO A 97 4.34 -7.39 -27.06
N ILE A 98 3.59 -6.29 -27.24
CA ILE A 98 3.04 -5.51 -26.12
C ILE A 98 1.88 -6.23 -25.43
N TYR A 99 1.07 -7.02 -26.16
CA TYR A 99 0.02 -7.85 -25.56
C TYR A 99 0.65 -8.91 -24.66
N ALA A 100 1.59 -9.70 -25.20
CA ALA A 100 2.27 -10.74 -24.46
C ALA A 100 2.92 -10.20 -23.17
N LEU A 101 3.58 -9.05 -23.27
CA LEU A 101 4.26 -8.38 -22.15
C LEU A 101 3.29 -7.87 -21.06
N LEU A 102 2.24 -7.15 -21.45
CA LEU A 102 1.29 -6.59 -20.49
C LEU A 102 0.39 -7.68 -19.90
N ASN A 103 -0.09 -8.62 -20.72
CA ASN A 103 -0.90 -9.74 -20.23
C ASN A 103 -0.14 -10.68 -19.28
N TYR A 104 1.19 -10.77 -19.42
CA TYR A 104 2.05 -11.41 -18.42
C TYR A 104 1.94 -10.71 -17.06
N HIS A 105 2.14 -9.38 -17.01
CA HIS A 105 2.01 -8.62 -15.76
C HIS A 105 0.59 -8.52 -15.22
N PHE A 106 -0.42 -8.63 -16.07
CA PHE A 106 -1.84 -8.61 -15.72
C PHE A 106 -2.41 -10.00 -15.44
N PHE A 107 -1.56 -11.02 -15.29
CA PHE A 107 -1.99 -12.35 -14.89
C PHE A 107 -2.77 -12.29 -13.57
N GLY A 108 -4.00 -12.81 -13.56
CA GLY A 108 -4.85 -12.84 -12.37
C GLY A 108 -5.68 -11.57 -12.10
N ASN A 109 -5.41 -10.42 -12.73
CA ASN A 109 -6.08 -9.14 -12.42
C ASN A 109 -7.62 -9.21 -12.44
N ILE A 110 -8.24 -9.68 -13.53
CA ILE A 110 -9.70 -9.85 -13.64
C ILE A 110 -10.25 -10.84 -12.59
N GLY A 111 -9.46 -11.86 -12.23
CA GLY A 111 -9.80 -12.81 -11.17
C GLY A 111 -9.78 -12.17 -9.79
N LEU A 112 -8.77 -11.33 -9.50
CA LEU A 112 -8.67 -10.55 -8.27
C LEU A 112 -9.78 -9.49 -8.18
N GLU A 113 -10.14 -8.83 -9.28
CA GLU A 113 -11.29 -7.92 -9.33
C GLU A 113 -12.59 -8.63 -8.92
N PHE A 114 -12.91 -9.74 -9.58
CA PHE A 114 -14.09 -10.55 -9.28
C PHE A 114 -14.10 -11.04 -7.83
N LEU A 115 -12.96 -11.54 -7.34
CA LEU A 115 -12.82 -11.94 -5.93
C LEU A 115 -12.97 -10.75 -4.98
N SER A 116 -12.45 -9.57 -5.31
CA SER A 116 -12.56 -8.38 -4.47
C SER A 116 -14.03 -8.02 -4.20
N VAL A 117 -14.90 -8.10 -5.21
CA VAL A 117 -16.35 -7.87 -5.05
C VAL A 117 -16.96 -8.92 -4.11
N LEU A 118 -16.61 -10.20 -4.28
CA LEU A 118 -17.22 -11.31 -3.53
C LEU A 118 -16.72 -11.47 -2.08
N VAL A 119 -15.44 -11.19 -1.79
CA VAL A 119 -14.83 -11.54 -0.50
C VAL A 119 -14.23 -10.34 0.26
N LEU A 120 -14.02 -9.20 -0.41
CA LEU A 120 -13.43 -8.00 0.20
C LEU A 120 -14.45 -6.87 0.37
N PHE A 121 -15.08 -6.43 -0.72
CA PHE A 121 -16.07 -5.35 -0.75
C PHE A 121 -17.53 -5.81 -0.69
N SER A 122 -17.77 -7.08 -0.32
CA SER A 122 -19.09 -7.52 0.10
C SER A 122 -19.43 -7.01 1.51
N VAL A 123 -20.71 -6.73 1.74
CA VAL A 123 -21.25 -6.45 3.09
C VAL A 123 -20.89 -7.61 4.01
N ASP A 124 -20.60 -7.31 5.28
CA ASP A 124 -20.26 -8.29 6.32
C ASP A 124 -18.95 -9.08 6.10
N SER A 125 -18.15 -8.72 5.10
CA SER A 125 -16.82 -9.29 4.92
C SER A 125 -15.89 -8.97 6.11
N PRO A 126 -14.80 -9.74 6.32
CA PRO A 126 -13.78 -9.40 7.31
C PRO A 126 -13.19 -7.99 7.14
N PHE A 127 -13.08 -7.53 5.89
CA PHE A 127 -12.63 -6.18 5.55
C PHE A 127 -13.70 -5.14 5.92
N ASP A 128 -14.95 -5.31 5.48
CA ASP A 128 -16.07 -4.42 5.83
C ASP A 128 -16.14 -4.23 7.35
N ARG A 129 -16.08 -5.32 8.11
CA ARG A 129 -16.17 -5.29 9.58
C ARG A 129 -14.99 -4.62 10.29
N SER A 130 -13.82 -4.47 9.64
CA SER A 130 -12.57 -4.02 10.30
C SER A 130 -11.98 -2.70 9.82
N VAL A 131 -12.27 -2.24 8.59
CA VAL A 131 -11.83 -0.91 8.12
C VAL A 131 -12.86 0.18 8.44
N ALA A 132 -12.37 1.41 8.66
CA ALA A 132 -13.21 2.53 9.07
C ALA A 132 -14.27 2.89 8.01
N PHE A 133 -13.92 2.87 6.73
CA PHE A 133 -14.86 3.20 5.66
C PHE A 133 -15.92 2.11 5.42
N GLY A 134 -15.66 0.88 5.88
CA GLY A 134 -16.40 -0.31 5.46
C GLY A 134 -16.30 -0.57 3.95
N ALA A 135 -16.89 -1.67 3.48
CA ALA A 135 -16.86 -2.05 2.07
C ALA A 135 -17.44 -0.95 1.15
N SER A 136 -18.65 -0.47 1.48
CA SER A 136 -19.35 0.53 0.65
C SER A 136 -18.72 1.93 0.70
N GLY A 137 -18.03 2.29 1.80
CA GLY A 137 -17.26 3.54 1.86
C GLY A 137 -15.96 3.42 1.08
N SER A 138 -15.26 2.28 1.16
CA SER A 138 -14.05 2.03 0.40
C SER A 138 -14.28 2.05 -1.11
N VAL A 139 -15.37 1.44 -1.61
CA VAL A 139 -15.71 1.50 -3.04
C VAL A 139 -15.95 2.94 -3.51
N ARG A 140 -16.63 3.78 -2.71
CA ARG A 140 -16.82 5.21 -3.03
C ARG A 140 -15.50 5.98 -3.04
N ALA A 141 -14.67 5.79 -2.01
CA ALA A 141 -13.35 6.41 -1.94
C ALA A 141 -12.45 6.00 -3.12
N ALA A 142 -12.54 4.74 -3.58
CA ALA A 142 -11.82 4.26 -4.75
C ALA A 142 -12.30 4.94 -6.06
N TYR A 143 -13.60 5.18 -6.22
CA TYR A 143 -14.12 5.97 -7.35
C TYR A 143 -13.63 7.42 -7.33
N ASP A 144 -13.62 8.06 -6.15
CA ASP A 144 -13.12 9.43 -5.99
C ASP A 144 -11.60 9.53 -6.27
N GLU A 145 -10.83 8.50 -5.90
CA GLU A 145 -9.38 8.46 -6.14
C GLU A 145 -9.04 8.15 -7.60
N LEU A 146 -9.79 7.25 -8.26
CA LEU A 146 -9.62 6.93 -9.68
C LEU A 146 -9.75 8.18 -10.58
N GLN A 147 -10.55 9.18 -10.17
CA GLN A 147 -10.68 10.46 -10.88
C GLN A 147 -9.46 11.38 -10.77
N LYS A 148 -8.53 11.12 -9.83
CA LYS A 148 -7.32 11.91 -9.60
C LYS A 148 -6.08 11.32 -10.25
N LEU A 149 -6.12 10.04 -10.64
CA LEU A 149 -5.00 9.37 -11.28
C LEU A 149 -4.60 10.06 -12.59
N SER A 150 -3.28 10.18 -12.79
CA SER A 150 -2.70 10.56 -14.07
C SER A 150 -1.60 9.57 -14.45
N ILE A 151 -1.55 9.19 -15.72
CA ILE A 151 -0.45 8.38 -16.27
C ILE A 151 0.91 9.11 -16.26
N THR A 152 0.92 10.41 -15.95
CA THR A 152 2.14 11.21 -15.76
C THR A 152 2.74 11.11 -14.38
N ASP A 153 2.00 10.61 -13.39
CA ASP A 153 2.38 10.65 -11.98
C ASP A 153 3.21 9.40 -11.65
N ASP A 154 4.37 9.30 -12.32
CA ASP A 154 5.33 8.22 -12.15
C ASP A 154 6.28 8.45 -10.97
N CYS A 155 7.03 7.42 -10.57
CA CYS A 155 7.87 7.46 -9.36
C CYS A 155 8.82 8.68 -9.27
N PRO A 156 9.57 9.08 -10.32
CA PRO A 156 10.34 10.34 -10.30
C PRO A 156 9.47 11.60 -10.17
N SER A 157 8.33 11.65 -10.86
CA SER A 157 7.44 12.81 -10.85
C SER A 157 6.78 12.99 -9.49
N ASP A 158 6.34 11.90 -8.87
CA ASP A 158 5.79 11.86 -7.50
C ASP A 158 6.83 12.29 -6.46
N ILE A 159 8.06 11.76 -6.53
CA ILE A 159 9.17 12.18 -5.64
C ILE A 159 9.35 13.70 -5.68
N ALA A 160 9.48 14.28 -6.88
CA ALA A 160 9.71 15.71 -7.07
C ALA A 160 8.49 16.58 -6.71
N LYS A 161 7.28 16.12 -7.04
CA LYS A 161 6.00 16.80 -6.74
C LYS A 161 5.76 16.93 -5.24
N ASN A 162 6.18 15.92 -4.46
CA ASN A 162 6.00 15.84 -3.02
C ASN A 162 7.27 16.21 -2.21
N GLY A 163 8.36 16.63 -2.86
CA GLY A 163 9.61 17.03 -2.20
C GLY A 163 10.31 15.88 -1.45
N LEU A 164 10.10 14.63 -1.87
CA LEU A 164 10.62 13.46 -1.18
C LEU A 164 12.15 13.31 -1.34
N GLU A 165 12.77 14.00 -2.29
CA GLU A 165 14.23 14.09 -2.46
C GLU A 165 14.95 14.62 -1.20
N TYR A 166 14.26 15.41 -0.37
CA TYR A 166 14.77 15.90 0.92
C TYR A 166 14.72 14.84 2.04
N LEU A 167 14.22 13.64 1.76
CA LEU A 167 14.16 12.48 2.65
C LEU A 167 15.05 11.32 2.12
N PRO A 168 16.38 11.45 2.05
CA PRO A 168 17.27 10.48 1.39
C PRO A 168 17.31 9.09 2.04
N ASN A 169 16.85 8.95 3.29
CA ASN A 169 16.69 7.66 3.96
C ASN A 169 15.33 6.98 3.65
N HIS A 170 14.42 7.65 2.94
CA HIS A 170 13.10 7.11 2.63
C HIS A 170 13.21 5.95 1.64
N ARG A 171 12.61 4.80 2.00
CA ARG A 171 12.75 3.53 1.25
C ARG A 171 12.28 3.64 -0.19
N TYR A 172 11.15 4.32 -0.42
CA TYR A 172 10.62 4.53 -1.77
C TYR A 172 11.52 5.43 -2.62
N VAL A 173 12.12 6.48 -2.05
CA VAL A 173 13.08 7.35 -2.76
C VAL A 173 14.33 6.57 -3.15
N LYS A 174 14.89 5.80 -2.21
CA LYS A 174 16.12 5.02 -2.41
C LYS A 174 15.93 3.83 -3.37
N HIS A 175 14.90 3.02 -3.12
CA HIS A 175 14.71 1.74 -3.80
C HIS A 175 13.71 1.83 -4.95
N GLY A 176 12.64 2.61 -4.80
CA GLY A 176 11.65 2.86 -5.86
C GLY A 176 12.30 3.49 -7.10
N ALA A 177 13.18 4.48 -6.94
CA ALA A 177 13.97 5.02 -8.06
C ALA A 177 14.89 3.97 -8.72
N THR A 178 15.43 3.02 -7.94
CA THR A 178 16.26 1.92 -8.46
C THR A 178 15.42 0.93 -9.26
N TYR A 179 14.25 0.52 -8.74
CA TYR A 179 13.29 -0.30 -9.48
C TYR A 179 12.77 0.41 -10.71
N TYR A 180 12.32 1.65 -10.58
CA TYR A 180 11.91 2.47 -11.70
C TYR A 180 13.03 2.60 -12.74
N SER A 181 14.32 2.66 -12.37
CA SER A 181 15.43 2.71 -13.35
C SER A 181 15.74 1.37 -14.02
N ILE A 182 15.93 0.29 -13.25
CA ILE A 182 16.13 -1.09 -13.76
C ILE A 182 14.98 -1.43 -14.69
N ILE A 183 13.78 -1.20 -14.18
CA ILE A 183 12.59 -1.55 -14.88
C ILE A 183 12.34 -0.52 -15.99
N LYS A 184 12.63 0.79 -15.93
CA LYS A 184 12.54 1.71 -17.10
C LYS A 184 13.52 1.37 -18.24
N THR A 185 14.65 0.77 -17.89
CA THR A 185 15.59 0.15 -18.85
C THR A 185 15.02 -1.15 -19.44
N PHE A 186 14.11 -1.80 -18.70
CA PHE A 186 13.09 -2.69 -19.23
C PHE A 186 11.99 -1.85 -19.94
N VAL A 187 10.89 -1.28 -19.34
CA VAL A 187 10.27 0.12 -19.48
C VAL A 187 10.01 0.74 -20.84
N THR A 188 11.04 0.74 -21.64
CA THR A 188 10.85 0.27 -23.00
C THR A 188 10.15 -1.17 -23.06
N LYS A 189 9.65 -1.75 -21.90
CA LYS A 189 8.98 -3.02 -21.48
C LYS A 189 8.32 -3.21 -20.00
N VAL A 190 7.73 -2.25 -19.23
CA VAL A 190 6.78 -2.35 -18.00
C VAL A 190 7.27 -2.59 -16.50
N THR A 191 6.70 -1.90 -15.44
CA THR A 191 7.09 -1.65 -13.97
C THR A 191 6.06 -1.97 -12.81
N TRP A 192 6.45 -2.21 -11.50
CA TRP A 192 5.55 -2.33 -10.26
C TRP A 192 6.17 -2.04 -8.81
N HIS A 193 5.40 -2.07 -7.68
CA HIS A 193 5.74 -1.76 -6.22
C HIS A 193 4.99 -2.59 -5.08
N SER A 194 5.27 -2.42 -3.75
CA SER A 194 4.69 -3.18 -2.57
C SER A 194 4.64 -2.47 -1.15
N GLN A 195 3.98 -3.04 -0.10
CA GLN A 195 3.87 -2.54 1.32
C GLN A 195 3.77 -3.64 2.44
N ALA A 196 3.80 -3.30 3.77
CA ALA A 196 3.79 -4.25 4.91
C ALA A 196 3.32 -3.74 6.32
N ALA A 197 2.92 -4.66 7.23
CA ALA A 197 2.42 -4.43 8.62
C ALA A 197 3.42 -4.95 9.72
N PRO A 198 3.27 -4.66 11.06
CA PRO A 198 2.07 -4.89 11.89
C PRO A 198 1.74 -3.87 13.00
N PHE A 199 2.20 -2.61 12.95
CA PHE A 199 1.99 -1.62 14.04
C PHE A 199 0.81 -0.64 13.85
N SER A 200 -0.03 -0.86 12.85
CA SER A 200 -1.00 0.14 12.36
C SER A 200 -2.46 -0.33 12.59
N THR A 201 -3.35 0.53 13.11
CA THR A 201 -4.76 0.20 13.40
C THR A 201 -5.73 0.62 12.29
N LEU A 202 -6.57 -0.31 11.78
CA LEU A 202 -7.46 -0.06 10.62
C LEU A 202 -8.66 0.88 10.89
N ALA A 203 -8.98 1.19 12.15
CA ALA A 203 -10.02 2.13 12.54
C ALA A 203 -9.89 2.54 14.01
N LEU A 204 -10.62 3.59 14.41
CA LEU A 204 -11.01 3.85 15.80
C LEU A 204 -12.43 3.32 16.05
N TYR A 205 -12.68 2.82 17.26
CA TYR A 205 -13.92 2.15 17.63
C TYR A 205 -14.58 2.77 18.88
N ASN A 206 -15.88 2.55 19.04
CA ASN A 206 -16.71 2.76 20.26
C ASN A 206 -16.81 4.18 20.81
N ALA A 207 -15.70 4.85 21.11
CA ALA A 207 -15.65 6.17 21.75
C ALA A 207 -15.56 7.32 20.73
N PRO A 208 -16.28 8.44 20.94
CA PRO A 208 -16.09 9.66 20.15
C PRO A 208 -14.81 10.40 20.57
N LEU A 209 -14.20 11.12 19.63
CA LEU A 209 -12.98 11.89 19.89
C LEU A 209 -13.19 13.00 20.94
N PRO A 210 -12.20 13.26 21.82
CA PRO A 210 -12.25 14.39 22.75
C PRO A 210 -12.35 15.74 22.04
N THR A 211 -13.13 16.66 22.61
CA THR A 211 -13.35 18.04 22.11
C THR A 211 -12.54 19.10 22.85
N ARG A 212 -11.79 18.73 23.89
CA ARG A 212 -10.81 19.57 24.57
C ARG A 212 -9.65 18.73 25.14
N LYS A 213 -8.48 19.36 25.29
CA LYS A 213 -7.31 18.78 25.98
C LYS A 213 -7.51 18.66 27.49
N GLY A 214 -6.66 17.88 28.15
CA GLY A 214 -6.63 17.69 29.60
C GLY A 214 -7.75 16.79 30.13
N VAL A 215 -8.39 16.03 29.24
CA VAL A 215 -9.40 15.02 29.59
C VAL A 215 -8.69 13.67 29.77
N LYS A 216 -9.10 12.88 30.76
CA LYS A 216 -8.60 11.51 30.91
C LYS A 216 -9.05 10.67 29.70
N VAL A 217 -8.08 10.26 28.88
CA VAL A 217 -8.28 9.36 27.73
C VAL A 217 -7.68 8.00 28.10
N ASP A 218 -8.47 6.94 27.93
CA ASP A 218 -7.95 5.57 27.88
C ASP A 218 -7.87 5.12 26.41
N PRO A 219 -6.68 4.84 25.85
CA PRO A 219 -6.55 4.34 24.49
C PRO A 219 -7.32 3.02 24.24
N PHE A 220 -7.57 2.21 25.27
CA PHE A 220 -8.33 0.96 25.15
C PHE A 220 -9.82 1.18 24.85
N ASP A 221 -10.37 2.38 25.08
CA ASP A 221 -11.74 2.71 24.65
C ASP A 221 -11.87 2.76 23.11
N TYR A 222 -10.75 2.96 22.40
CA TYR A 222 -10.70 3.21 20.95
C TYR A 222 -10.16 2.03 20.12
N VAL A 223 -9.63 0.97 20.75
CA VAL A 223 -9.05 -0.18 20.04
C VAL A 223 -10.11 -1.09 19.42
N ILE A 224 -9.69 -1.93 18.47
CA ILE A 224 -10.55 -2.96 17.89
C ILE A 224 -11.14 -3.87 18.98
N PRO A 225 -12.47 -4.09 19.00
CA PRO A 225 -13.10 -5.05 19.89
C PRO A 225 -12.50 -6.46 19.73
N SER A 226 -12.35 -7.18 20.85
CA SER A 226 -11.73 -8.52 20.85
C SER A 226 -12.47 -9.55 19.99
N ASP A 227 -13.79 -9.39 19.83
CA ASP A 227 -14.63 -10.18 18.92
C ASP A 227 -14.32 -9.95 17.43
N LEU A 228 -13.72 -8.80 17.06
CA LEU A 228 -13.35 -8.47 15.68
C LEU A 228 -11.86 -8.73 15.37
N PHE A 229 -11.02 -8.98 16.37
CA PHE A 229 -9.60 -9.29 16.18
C PHE A 229 -9.32 -10.49 15.24
N PRO A 230 -10.11 -11.59 15.25
CA PRO A 230 -9.95 -12.67 14.27
C PRO A 230 -10.20 -12.22 12.82
N ALA A 231 -11.16 -11.30 12.59
CA ALA A 231 -11.43 -10.77 11.26
C ALA A 231 -10.27 -9.93 10.73
N LEU A 232 -9.70 -9.04 11.57
CA LEU A 232 -8.47 -8.30 11.27
C LEU A 232 -7.30 -9.25 10.93
N SER A 233 -7.16 -10.33 11.72
CA SER A 233 -6.12 -11.35 11.49
C SER A 233 -6.28 -12.05 10.14
N VAL A 234 -7.53 -12.33 9.72
CA VAL A 234 -7.82 -12.89 8.39
C VAL A 234 -7.48 -11.88 7.28
N VAL A 235 -7.83 -10.60 7.41
CA VAL A 235 -7.49 -9.56 6.42
C VAL A 235 -5.98 -9.44 6.26
N ALA A 236 -5.23 -9.35 7.37
CA ALA A 236 -3.77 -9.30 7.33
C ALA A 236 -3.17 -10.58 6.72
N ALA A 237 -3.68 -11.76 7.10
CA ALA A 237 -3.25 -13.04 6.54
C ALA A 237 -3.68 -13.25 5.08
N GLN A 238 -4.64 -12.49 4.56
CA GLN A 238 -5.01 -12.48 3.14
C GLN A 238 -4.03 -11.65 2.31
N PHE A 239 -3.70 -10.44 2.76
CA PHE A 239 -2.81 -9.52 2.03
C PHE A 239 -1.31 -9.88 2.14
N TYR A 240 -0.84 -10.37 3.29
CA TYR A 240 0.60 -10.59 3.55
C TYR A 240 1.05 -12.05 3.41
N ARG A 241 0.47 -12.79 2.46
CA ARG A 241 0.87 -14.19 2.19
C ARG A 241 2.29 -14.24 1.61
N PRO A 242 3.16 -15.16 2.05
CA PRO A 242 4.47 -15.36 1.45
C PRO A 242 4.35 -15.64 -0.05
N ILE A 243 5.10 -14.88 -0.85
CA ILE A 243 5.12 -15.05 -2.30
C ILE A 243 6.03 -16.24 -2.64
N PRO A 244 5.54 -17.27 -3.34
CA PRO A 244 6.38 -18.37 -3.83
C PRO A 244 7.51 -17.84 -4.72
N LEU A 245 8.73 -18.37 -4.59
CA LEU A 245 9.90 -17.92 -5.36
C LEU A 245 9.65 -17.92 -6.88
N ALA A 246 8.88 -18.90 -7.39
CA ALA A 246 8.46 -19.00 -8.79
C ALA A 246 7.57 -17.85 -9.28
N GLN A 247 6.90 -17.15 -8.36
CA GLN A 247 6.04 -15.99 -8.62
C GLN A 247 6.76 -14.67 -8.32
N SER A 248 7.95 -14.71 -7.69
CA SER A 248 8.76 -13.53 -7.40
C SER A 248 9.42 -12.93 -8.65
N VAL A 249 9.76 -11.64 -8.63
CA VAL A 249 10.45 -10.91 -9.70
C VAL A 249 11.73 -11.60 -10.18
N LEU A 250 12.43 -12.34 -9.31
CA LEU A 250 13.60 -13.13 -9.68
C LEU A 250 13.30 -14.24 -10.72
N SER A 251 12.07 -14.71 -10.79
CA SER A 251 11.59 -15.75 -11.71
C SER A 251 10.87 -15.20 -12.95
N ALA A 252 10.73 -13.88 -13.08
CA ALA A 252 10.04 -13.27 -14.21
C ALA A 252 10.67 -13.68 -15.56
N TYR A 253 9.86 -13.95 -16.60
CA TYR A 253 10.34 -14.29 -17.96
C TYR A 253 11.18 -15.57 -18.10
N THR A 254 11.27 -16.40 -17.06
CA THR A 254 11.99 -17.69 -17.10
C THR A 254 11.23 -18.80 -17.83
N THR A 255 9.94 -18.58 -18.12
CA THR A 255 9.05 -19.53 -18.81
C THR A 255 8.69 -19.06 -20.24
N PRO A 256 8.21 -19.97 -21.12
CA PRO A 256 7.65 -19.60 -22.41
C PRO A 256 6.43 -18.66 -22.26
N PRO A 257 6.19 -17.76 -23.23
CA PRO A 257 6.92 -17.60 -24.48
C PRO A 257 8.31 -16.94 -24.31
N PHE A 258 8.48 -16.08 -23.30
CA PHE A 258 9.66 -15.21 -23.16
C PHE A 258 11.01 -15.94 -23.11
N SER A 259 11.11 -17.07 -22.42
CA SER A 259 12.36 -17.83 -22.36
C SER A 259 12.73 -18.54 -23.67
N SER A 260 11.78 -18.63 -24.61
CA SER A 260 12.01 -19.15 -25.97
C SER A 260 12.38 -18.04 -26.98
N GLU A 261 12.18 -16.77 -26.62
CA GLU A 261 12.44 -15.64 -27.50
C GLU A 261 13.92 -15.26 -27.56
N THR A 262 14.61 -15.73 -28.60
CA THR A 262 16.06 -15.53 -28.80
C THR A 262 16.48 -14.06 -28.81
N ILE A 263 15.63 -13.17 -29.35
CA ILE A 263 15.85 -11.71 -29.38
C ILE A 263 15.80 -11.11 -27.97
N LEU A 264 14.96 -11.65 -27.08
CA LEU A 264 14.79 -11.13 -25.72
C LEU A 264 15.82 -11.67 -24.74
N LYS A 265 16.50 -12.78 -25.05
CA LYS A 265 17.49 -13.46 -24.19
C LYS A 265 18.49 -12.51 -23.52
N GLY A 266 19.05 -11.55 -24.26
CA GLY A 266 20.01 -10.57 -23.73
C GLY A 266 19.38 -9.60 -22.72
N ALA A 267 18.21 -9.06 -23.04
CA ALA A 267 17.47 -8.15 -22.16
C ALA A 267 16.94 -8.86 -20.88
N ILE A 268 16.47 -10.10 -21.01
CA ILE A 268 16.03 -10.93 -19.88
C ILE A 268 17.23 -11.24 -18.96
N ALA A 269 18.38 -11.63 -19.52
CA ALA A 269 19.60 -11.85 -18.74
C ALA A 269 20.07 -10.59 -18.00
N GLN A 270 20.03 -9.42 -18.65
CA GLN A 270 20.33 -8.13 -18.02
C GLN A 270 19.36 -7.81 -16.88
N PHE A 271 18.05 -8.00 -17.09
CA PHE A 271 17.01 -7.81 -16.07
C PHE A 271 17.28 -8.68 -14.83
N HIS A 272 17.49 -9.99 -15.01
CA HIS A 272 17.81 -10.88 -13.89
C HIS A 272 19.11 -10.49 -13.20
N GLN A 273 20.15 -10.10 -13.94
CA GLN A 273 21.41 -9.65 -13.34
C GLN A 273 21.21 -8.39 -12.49
N SER A 274 20.41 -7.42 -12.94
CA SER A 274 20.06 -6.24 -12.16
C SER A 274 19.26 -6.59 -10.90
N MET A 275 18.28 -7.49 -11.00
CA MET A 275 17.49 -7.94 -9.85
C MET A 275 18.33 -8.72 -8.84
N VAL A 276 19.18 -9.66 -9.28
CA VAL A 276 20.09 -10.39 -8.39
C VAL A 276 21.10 -9.46 -7.73
N THR A 277 21.62 -8.46 -8.44
CA THR A 277 22.49 -7.42 -7.86
C THR A 277 21.77 -6.62 -6.76
N LEU A 278 20.50 -6.25 -6.96
CA LEU A 278 19.69 -5.54 -5.98
C LEU A 278 19.35 -6.42 -4.76
N GLU A 279 18.94 -7.67 -4.97
CA GLU A 279 18.76 -8.69 -3.92
C GLU A 279 20.02 -8.84 -3.05
N ASN A 280 21.19 -8.99 -3.68
CA ASN A 280 22.47 -9.10 -2.99
C ASN A 280 22.87 -7.81 -2.25
N THR A 281 22.56 -6.65 -2.82
CA THR A 281 22.80 -5.34 -2.17
C THR A 281 21.95 -5.19 -0.91
N LEU A 282 20.68 -5.60 -0.96
CA LEU A 282 19.77 -5.57 0.18
C LEU A 282 20.16 -6.60 1.26
N ASN A 283 20.64 -7.79 0.87
CA ASN A 283 21.16 -8.79 1.80
C ASN A 283 22.48 -8.36 2.48
N SER A 284 23.32 -7.60 1.78
CA SER A 284 24.63 -7.13 2.29
C SER A 284 24.53 -5.83 3.08
N ALA A 285 23.41 -5.11 3.01
CA ALA A 285 23.18 -3.89 3.74
C ALA A 285 23.08 -4.17 5.25
N LYS A 286 24.01 -3.62 6.05
CA LYS A 286 23.88 -3.65 7.51
C LYS A 286 22.56 -2.99 7.93
N PRO A 287 21.76 -3.62 8.81
CA PRO A 287 20.53 -3.00 9.31
C PRO A 287 20.82 -1.65 9.97
N LYS A 288 20.25 -0.56 9.46
CA LYS A 288 20.18 0.71 10.19
C LYS A 288 18.97 0.64 11.14
N GLY A 289 19.20 0.09 12.33
CA GLY A 289 18.15 -0.19 13.32
C GLY A 289 17.52 -1.59 13.14
N ASN A 290 16.36 -1.80 13.77
CA ASN A 290 15.76 -3.13 13.93
C ASN A 290 14.95 -3.63 12.72
N TYR A 291 14.81 -2.83 11.65
CA TYR A 291 13.91 -3.13 10.53
C TYR A 291 14.69 -3.39 9.24
N LEU A 292 14.67 -4.64 8.77
CA LEU A 292 15.25 -5.03 7.49
C LEU A 292 14.46 -4.42 6.32
N ASP A 293 15.14 -4.08 5.23
CA ASP A 293 14.52 -3.64 3.95
C ASP A 293 13.91 -4.85 3.18
N MET A 294 13.25 -5.78 3.89
CA MET A 294 12.85 -7.09 3.33
C MET A 294 11.78 -7.00 2.23
N TYR A 295 10.85 -6.06 2.34
CA TYR A 295 9.68 -5.95 1.46
C TYR A 295 10.02 -5.35 0.08
N VAL A 296 11.17 -4.70 -0.06
CA VAL A 296 11.70 -4.18 -1.34
C VAL A 296 12.70 -5.14 -1.97
N LYS A 297 12.81 -6.38 -1.48
CA LYS A 297 13.69 -7.41 -2.07
C LYS A 297 13.03 -8.03 -3.31
N PRO A 298 13.76 -8.27 -4.41
CA PRO A 298 13.22 -8.94 -5.60
C PRO A 298 12.63 -10.33 -5.32
N SER A 299 13.17 -11.05 -4.33
CA SER A 299 12.62 -12.33 -3.85
C SER A 299 11.26 -12.23 -3.14
N PHE A 300 10.89 -11.04 -2.65
CA PHE A 300 9.66 -10.77 -1.89
C PHE A 300 8.61 -9.95 -2.66
N MET A 301 8.90 -9.58 -3.91
CA MET A 301 7.92 -8.91 -4.78
C MET A 301 7.49 -9.85 -5.91
N PRO A 302 6.20 -9.84 -6.29
CA PRO A 302 5.69 -10.65 -7.39
C PRO A 302 5.98 -9.99 -8.74
N TRP A 303 6.00 -10.78 -9.83
CA TRP A 303 6.07 -10.22 -11.19
C TRP A 303 4.73 -9.76 -11.78
N PHE A 304 3.63 -9.87 -11.02
CA PHE A 304 2.26 -9.50 -11.36
C PHE A 304 1.50 -9.08 -10.10
N SER A 305 0.27 -8.57 -10.20
CA SER A 305 -0.55 -8.33 -8.99
C SER A 305 -0.96 -9.66 -8.36
N TYR A 306 -0.35 -10.03 -7.24
CA TYR A 306 -0.48 -11.38 -6.69
C TYR A 306 -1.71 -11.58 -5.81
N ILE A 307 -2.08 -10.57 -5.01
CA ILE A 307 -3.11 -10.67 -3.98
C ILE A 307 -3.67 -9.31 -3.54
#